data_AF-A0A845A6Z6-F1
#
_entry.id   AF-A0A845A6Z6-F1
#
_cell.length_a   1.000
_cell.length_b   1.000
_cell.length_c   1.000
_cell.angle_alpha   90.00
_cell.angle_beta   90.00
_cell.angle_gamma   90.00
#
_symmetry.space_group_name_H-M   'P 1'
#
loop_
_entity.id
_entity.type
_entity.pdbx_description
1 polymer ?
#
loop_
_entity_poly.entity_id
_entity_poly.type
_entity_poly.pdbx_seq_one_letter_code
_entity_poly.pdbx_strand_id
1 'polypeptide(L)'
;MPQDIPLEASETLAFTPSKLRDKMGENAPHFILRTITSREKRFRRRLVTEAGCIFHTQDAIRNELVNGLKAQWSPDEVDAAEERLRTYWQALDDFTTQAMSDDDVEWSYDSDIEAAVHKLERDVSQNWPPLSRMRADNLEHGEISALSQMAVTLKSWGNMKATPDIDRGFLTLDCVDTIQEELTRIDFKQGIKPGTSLGEVLAECARQWMLDESTAKNSASPSRSDITPDFSTAKDGDTKSGKSPVRARSKKTQKDS
;
A
#
# COMPACT_ATOMS: atom_id res chain seq x y z
N MET A 1 -16.44 8.23 12.79
CA MET A 1 -15.92 6.94 12.32
C MET A 1 -16.40 6.77 10.89
N PRO A 2 -15.50 6.77 9.88
CA PRO A 2 -15.91 6.40 8.53
C PRO A 2 -16.41 4.96 8.56
N GLN A 3 -17.59 4.71 7.97
CA GLN A 3 -18.14 3.36 7.86
C GLN A 3 -17.35 2.61 6.79
N ASP A 4 -16.64 1.55 7.16
CA ASP A 4 -16.10 0.56 6.23
C ASP A 4 -17.28 -0.08 5.49
N ILE A 5 -17.60 0.38 4.28
CA ILE A 5 -18.57 -0.27 3.42
C ILE A 5 -17.96 -1.61 2.98
N PRO A 6 -18.58 -2.77 3.28
CA PRO A 6 -18.05 -4.05 2.83
C PRO A 6 -18.20 -4.13 1.31
N LEU A 7 -17.09 -4.08 0.58
CA LEU A 7 -17.02 -4.52 -0.81
C LEU A 7 -17.30 -6.02 -0.84
N GLU A 8 -18.28 -6.46 -1.63
CA GLU A 8 -18.45 -7.88 -1.91
C GLU A 8 -17.16 -8.41 -2.55
N ALA A 9 -16.58 -9.47 -1.98
CA ALA A 9 -15.37 -10.14 -2.45
C ALA A 9 -15.52 -10.83 -3.83
N SER A 10 -16.58 -10.50 -4.56
CA SER A 10 -16.95 -11.08 -5.85
C SER A 10 -16.28 -10.36 -7.03
N GLU A 11 -15.80 -9.12 -6.85
CA GLU A 11 -15.07 -8.41 -7.91
C GLU A 11 -13.67 -8.99 -8.10
N THR A 12 -13.42 -9.47 -9.33
CA THR A 12 -12.11 -9.97 -9.75
C THR A 12 -11.55 -9.14 -10.88
N LEU A 13 -10.24 -8.89 -10.85
CA LEU A 13 -9.49 -8.19 -11.88
C LEU A 13 -8.61 -9.18 -12.64
N ALA A 14 -8.76 -9.24 -13.97
CA ALA A 14 -7.79 -9.90 -14.82
C ALA A 14 -6.60 -8.96 -15.09
N PHE A 15 -5.39 -9.45 -14.83
CA PHE A 15 -4.16 -8.69 -14.97
C PHE A 15 -3.11 -9.48 -15.76
N THR A 16 -2.30 -8.78 -16.54
CA THR A 16 -1.16 -9.35 -17.27
C THR A 16 -0.03 -8.33 -17.25
N PRO A 17 1.17 -8.68 -16.79
CA PRO A 17 2.31 -7.76 -16.80
C PRO A 17 2.57 -7.19 -18.19
N SER A 18 2.71 -5.87 -18.27
CA SER A 18 2.74 -5.10 -19.52
C SER A 18 3.84 -5.58 -20.46
N LYS A 19 5.07 -5.74 -19.94
CA LYS A 19 6.22 -6.19 -20.74
C LYS A 19 6.06 -7.62 -21.24
N LEU A 20 5.46 -8.51 -20.46
CA LEU A 20 5.20 -9.88 -20.90
C LEU A 20 4.07 -9.94 -21.92
N ARG A 21 3.02 -9.14 -21.76
CA ARG A 21 1.97 -9.00 -22.77
C ARG A 21 2.55 -8.55 -24.11
N ASP A 22 3.42 -7.55 -24.10
CA ASP A 22 4.04 -7.02 -25.32
C ASP A 22 4.96 -8.05 -26.01
N LYS A 23 5.64 -8.90 -25.24
CA LYS A 23 6.60 -9.90 -25.74
C LYS A 23 5.96 -11.23 -26.13
N MET A 24 4.93 -11.67 -25.42
CA MET A 24 4.38 -13.03 -25.50
C MET A 24 2.93 -13.08 -25.99
N GLY A 25 2.24 -11.94 -26.07
CA GLY A 25 0.84 -11.87 -26.50
C GLY A 25 -0.06 -12.76 -25.65
N GLU A 26 -0.84 -13.62 -26.31
CA GLU A 26 -1.79 -14.56 -25.68
C GLU A 26 -1.12 -15.61 -24.77
N ASN A 27 0.18 -15.89 -24.98
CA ASN A 27 0.95 -16.83 -24.16
C ASN A 27 1.52 -16.19 -22.88
N ALA A 28 1.30 -14.89 -22.67
CA ALA A 28 1.78 -14.21 -21.47
C ALA A 28 1.10 -14.77 -20.20
N PRO A 29 1.81 -14.84 -19.06
CA PRO A 29 1.20 -15.11 -17.76
C PRO A 29 0.10 -14.10 -17.46
N HIS A 30 -1.09 -14.61 -17.13
CA HIS A 30 -2.21 -13.78 -16.70
C HIS A 30 -2.68 -14.22 -15.31
N PHE A 31 -3.16 -13.26 -14.54
CA PHE A 31 -3.50 -13.40 -13.14
C PHE A 31 -4.93 -12.91 -12.92
N ILE A 32 -5.68 -13.63 -12.09
CA ILE A 32 -6.99 -13.20 -11.60
C ILE A 32 -6.80 -12.78 -10.15
N LEU A 33 -6.91 -11.48 -9.91
CA LEU A 33 -6.82 -10.86 -8.59
C LEU A 33 -8.23 -10.64 -8.05
N ARG A 34 -8.37 -10.55 -6.73
CA ARG A 34 -9.67 -10.29 -6.08
C ARG A 34 -9.54 -9.17 -5.05
N THR A 35 -10.65 -8.49 -4.80
CA THR A 35 -10.74 -7.51 -3.72
C THR A 35 -10.63 -8.19 -2.35
N ILE A 36 -9.99 -7.53 -1.40
CA ILE A 36 -9.70 -8.07 -0.07
C ILE A 36 -10.61 -7.49 1.02
N THR A 37 -11.26 -8.36 1.77
CA THR A 37 -12.11 -8.01 2.91
C THR A 37 -11.29 -7.75 4.18
N SER A 38 -11.86 -7.05 5.16
CA SER A 38 -11.21 -6.81 6.47
C SER A 38 -10.86 -8.11 7.22
N ARG A 39 -11.60 -9.20 7.00
CA ARG A 39 -11.27 -10.53 7.55
C ARG A 39 -9.97 -11.07 6.95
N GLU A 40 -9.75 -10.86 5.67
CA GLU A 40 -8.59 -11.35 4.93
C GLU A 40 -7.35 -10.49 5.19
N LYS A 41 -7.54 -9.18 5.42
CA LYS A 41 -6.49 -8.31 5.97
C LYS A 41 -5.97 -8.84 7.31
N ARG A 42 -6.85 -9.37 8.17
CA ARG A 42 -6.45 -10.07 9.41
C ARG A 42 -5.70 -11.38 9.14
N PHE A 43 -6.11 -12.13 8.14
CA PHE A 43 -5.43 -13.38 7.75
C PHE A 43 -3.99 -13.11 7.28
N ARG A 44 -3.77 -12.08 6.44
CA ARG A 44 -2.40 -11.68 6.05
C ARG A 44 -1.52 -11.36 7.25
N ARG A 45 -2.02 -10.58 8.22
CA ARG A 45 -1.25 -10.27 9.44
C ARG A 45 -0.84 -11.54 10.19
N ARG A 46 -1.76 -12.51 10.25
CA ARG A 46 -1.47 -13.83 10.81
C ARG A 46 -0.38 -14.57 10.03
N LEU A 47 -0.40 -14.57 8.69
CA LEU A 47 0.65 -15.19 7.88
C LEU A 47 2.03 -14.60 8.20
N VAL A 48 2.14 -13.27 8.26
CA VAL A 48 3.41 -12.60 8.61
C VAL A 48 3.89 -13.01 10.01
N THR A 49 2.97 -13.12 10.97
CA THR A 49 3.30 -13.60 12.33
C THR A 49 3.70 -15.08 12.35
N GLU A 50 2.99 -15.95 11.63
CA GLU A 50 3.27 -17.39 11.55
C GLU A 50 4.59 -17.68 10.82
N ALA A 51 4.99 -16.82 9.88
CA ALA A 51 6.31 -16.85 9.24
C ALA A 51 7.46 -16.44 10.19
N GLY A 52 7.15 -15.89 11.38
CA GLY A 52 8.15 -15.51 12.38
C GLY A 52 8.88 -14.20 12.08
N CYS A 53 8.42 -13.42 11.09
CA CYS A 53 9.08 -12.17 10.73
C CYS A 53 8.93 -11.11 11.83
N ILE A 54 10.00 -10.37 12.07
CA ILE A 54 10.04 -9.30 13.05
C ILE A 54 10.15 -7.96 12.31
N PHE A 55 9.33 -7.00 12.73
CA PHE A 55 9.42 -5.62 12.26
C PHE A 55 9.92 -4.71 13.37
N HIS A 56 11.00 -4.01 13.09
CA HIS A 56 11.59 -2.98 13.94
C HIS A 56 11.23 -1.60 13.41
N THR A 57 10.58 -0.80 14.25
CA THR A 57 10.24 0.59 13.92
C THR A 57 11.49 1.45 13.73
N GLN A 58 11.35 2.58 13.06
CA GLN A 58 12.43 3.55 12.92
C GLN A 58 12.99 3.99 14.28
N ASP A 59 12.12 4.22 15.28
CA ASP A 59 12.54 4.55 16.63
C ASP A 59 13.32 3.42 17.31
N ALA A 60 12.93 2.16 17.09
CA ALA A 60 13.68 1.02 17.61
C ALA A 60 15.10 0.97 17.01
N ILE A 61 15.23 1.20 15.70
CA ILE A 61 16.53 1.26 15.01
C ILE A 61 17.36 2.44 15.52
N ARG A 62 16.77 3.62 15.69
CA ARG A 62 17.43 4.83 16.20
C ARG A 62 17.93 4.62 17.64
N ASN A 63 17.10 4.02 18.49
CA ASN A 63 17.48 3.69 19.87
C ASN A 63 18.61 2.65 19.89
N GLU A 64 18.57 1.66 19.02
CA GLU A 64 19.65 0.67 18.93
C GLU A 64 20.95 1.27 18.39
N LEU A 65 20.87 2.29 17.53
CA LEU A 65 22.04 3.06 17.11
C LEU A 65 22.69 3.77 18.30
N VAL A 66 21.89 4.40 19.16
CA VAL A 66 22.37 5.03 20.39
C VAL A 66 22.98 4.00 21.35
N ASN A 67 22.39 2.80 21.45
CA ASN A 67 22.98 1.71 22.23
C ASN A 67 24.34 1.28 21.66
N GLY A 68 24.47 1.23 20.33
CA GLY A 68 25.72 0.95 19.64
C GLY A 68 26.80 1.99 19.94
N LEU A 69 26.44 3.28 19.97
CA LEU A 69 27.35 4.36 20.39
C LEU A 69 27.82 4.16 21.83
N LYS A 70 26.88 3.95 22.76
CA LYS A 70 27.15 3.74 24.18
C LYS A 70 28.06 2.54 24.45
N ALA A 71 28.00 1.53 23.59
CA ALA A 71 28.83 0.34 23.70
C ALA A 71 30.26 0.53 23.17
N GLN A 72 30.49 1.47 22.26
CA GLN A 72 31.75 1.58 21.50
C GLN A 72 32.58 2.80 21.86
N TRP A 73 31.95 3.89 22.30
CA TRP A 73 32.59 5.20 22.45
C TRP A 73 32.60 5.64 23.91
N SER A 74 33.40 6.66 24.22
CA SER A 74 33.42 7.25 25.56
C SER A 74 32.14 8.07 25.83
N PRO A 75 31.72 8.26 27.09
CA PRO A 75 30.50 8.99 27.42
C PRO A 75 30.43 10.40 26.81
N ASP A 76 31.53 11.15 26.84
CA ASP A 76 31.57 12.52 26.29
C ASP A 76 31.39 12.53 24.77
N GLU A 77 31.95 11.52 24.07
CA GLU A 77 31.76 11.36 22.62
C GLU A 77 30.34 10.93 22.28
N VAL A 78 29.73 10.09 23.13
CA VAL A 78 28.34 9.64 22.98
C VAL A 78 27.38 10.81 23.11
N ASP A 79 27.53 11.67 24.12
CA ASP A 79 26.61 12.78 24.34
C ASP A 79 26.59 13.74 23.15
N ALA A 80 27.78 14.12 22.65
CA ALA A 80 27.89 14.99 21.47
C ALA A 80 27.35 14.32 20.19
N ALA A 81 27.56 13.02 20.04
CA ALA A 81 27.05 12.24 18.90
C ALA A 81 25.53 12.07 18.94
N GLU A 82 24.98 11.74 20.11
CA GLU A 82 23.56 11.51 20.33
C GLU A 82 22.77 12.80 20.10
N GLU A 83 23.26 13.94 20.58
CA GLU A 83 22.64 15.25 20.31
C GLU A 83 22.56 15.52 18.81
N ARG A 84 23.69 15.40 18.09
CA ARG A 84 23.73 15.62 16.64
C ARG A 84 22.78 14.69 15.87
N LEU A 85 22.74 13.40 16.22
CA LEU A 85 21.84 12.44 15.61
C LEU A 85 20.37 12.81 15.82
N ARG A 86 19.99 13.12 17.06
CA ARG A 86 18.61 13.45 17.40
C ARG A 86 18.14 14.74 16.72
N THR A 87 19.00 15.75 16.63
CA THR A 87 18.69 16.99 15.90
C THR A 87 18.46 16.72 14.41
N TYR A 88 19.33 15.92 13.77
CA TYR A 88 19.17 15.55 12.36
C TYR A 88 17.88 14.75 12.14
N TRP A 89 17.62 13.74 12.98
CA TRP A 89 16.43 12.91 12.89
C TRP A 89 15.15 13.70 13.07
N GLN A 90 15.11 14.64 14.02
CA GLN A 90 13.95 15.51 14.20
C GLN A 90 13.70 16.36 12.96
N ALA A 91 14.74 16.96 12.38
CA ALA A 91 14.60 17.75 11.15
C ALA A 91 14.06 16.89 9.99
N LEU A 92 14.54 15.65 9.87
CA LEU A 92 14.07 14.69 8.88
C LEU A 92 12.60 14.29 9.11
N ASP A 93 12.20 14.08 10.36
CA ASP A 93 10.82 13.74 10.72
C ASP A 93 9.86 14.92 10.45
N ASP A 94 10.31 16.15 10.75
CA ASP A 94 9.55 17.37 10.45
C ASP A 94 9.38 17.56 8.94
N PHE A 95 10.46 17.36 8.17
CA PHE A 95 10.41 17.41 6.71
C PHE A 95 9.47 16.35 6.13
N THR A 96 9.62 15.09 6.54
CA THR A 96 8.76 14.00 6.02
C THR A 96 7.28 14.25 6.34
N THR A 97 6.98 14.81 7.51
CA THR A 97 5.63 15.21 7.89
C THR A 97 5.10 16.34 6.99
N GLN A 98 5.92 17.35 6.68
CA GLN A 98 5.54 18.46 5.80
C GLN A 98 5.33 17.98 4.36
N ALA A 99 6.24 17.15 3.85
CA ALA A 99 6.18 16.58 2.50
C ALA A 99 4.96 15.69 2.26
N MET A 100 4.32 15.16 3.31
CA MET A 100 3.04 14.45 3.18
C MET A 100 1.84 15.36 2.88
N SER A 101 1.99 16.67 3.12
CA SER A 101 0.92 17.67 2.98
C SER A 101 1.17 18.69 1.86
N ASP A 102 2.42 18.84 1.43
CA ASP A 102 2.86 19.79 0.44
C ASP A 102 3.92 19.15 -0.46
N ASP A 103 3.56 18.90 -1.71
CA ASP A 103 4.40 18.23 -2.71
C ASP A 103 5.58 19.11 -3.18
N ASP A 104 5.56 20.41 -2.89
CA ASP A 104 6.59 21.37 -3.30
C ASP A 104 7.68 21.57 -2.23
N VAL A 105 7.57 20.91 -1.07
CA VAL A 105 8.57 21.02 0.00
C VAL A 105 9.83 20.23 -0.38
N GLU A 106 10.94 20.95 -0.55
CA GLU A 106 12.25 20.36 -0.82
C GLU A 106 13.05 20.13 0.48
N TRP A 107 13.73 18.98 0.56
CA TRP A 107 14.64 18.71 1.67
C TRP A 107 15.83 19.66 1.61
N SER A 108 16.08 20.36 2.72
CA SER A 108 17.25 21.21 2.88
C SER A 108 17.82 21.06 4.29
N TYR A 109 19.07 20.63 4.34
CA TYR A 109 19.85 20.51 5.57
C TYR A 109 21.32 20.81 5.27
N ASP A 110 22.09 21.16 6.28
CA ASP A 110 23.52 21.40 6.12
C ASP A 110 24.21 20.11 5.63
N SER A 111 24.81 20.17 4.44
CA SER A 111 25.40 19.00 3.77
C SER A 111 26.58 18.40 4.54
N ASP A 112 27.36 19.23 5.24
CA ASP A 112 28.51 18.76 6.01
C ASP A 112 28.05 18.04 7.28
N ILE A 113 26.99 18.55 7.93
CA ILE A 113 26.37 17.89 9.08
C ILE A 113 25.72 16.58 8.65
N GLU A 114 24.98 16.56 7.54
CA GLU A 114 24.35 15.35 7.01
C GLU A 114 25.39 14.27 6.68
N ALA A 115 26.47 14.64 5.97
CA ALA A 115 27.55 13.71 5.67
C ALA A 115 28.23 13.17 6.94
N ALA A 116 28.41 14.00 7.96
CA ALA A 116 28.95 13.58 9.25
C ALA A 116 28.01 12.60 9.98
N VAL A 117 26.70 12.85 9.95
CA VAL A 117 25.69 11.94 10.53
C VAL A 117 25.68 10.61 9.81
N HIS A 118 25.61 10.59 8.47
CA HIS A 118 25.60 9.34 7.70
C HIS A 118 26.89 8.53 7.89
N LYS A 119 28.04 9.21 8.03
CA LYS A 119 29.29 8.56 8.37
C LYS A 119 29.20 7.90 9.75
N LEU A 120 28.70 8.62 10.75
CA LEU A 120 28.52 8.10 12.09
C LEU A 120 27.58 6.90 12.13
N GLU A 121 26.42 6.99 11.47
CA GLU A 121 25.47 5.88 11.36
C GLU A 121 26.13 4.65 10.73
N ARG A 122 26.94 4.85 9.69
CA ARG A 122 27.70 3.78 9.03
C ARG A 122 28.73 3.15 9.94
N ASP A 123 29.54 3.96 10.63
CA ASP A 123 30.61 3.51 11.50
C ASP A 123 30.04 2.66 12.66
N VAL A 124 28.93 3.09 13.27
CA VAL A 124 28.24 2.30 14.30
C VAL A 124 27.64 1.03 13.70
N SER A 125 26.97 1.11 12.55
CA SER A 125 26.33 -0.05 11.91
C SER A 125 27.32 -1.15 11.54
N GLN A 126 28.54 -0.79 11.12
CA GLN A 126 29.58 -1.75 10.74
C GLN A 126 30.16 -2.48 11.96
N ASN A 127 30.17 -1.84 13.13
CA ASN A 127 30.80 -2.36 14.35
C ASN A 127 29.78 -2.84 15.40
N TRP A 128 28.48 -2.67 15.16
CA TRP A 128 27.40 -3.08 16.04
C TRP A 128 26.49 -4.14 15.38
N PRO A 129 26.78 -5.44 15.58
CA PRO A 129 26.00 -6.52 14.98
C PRO A 129 24.47 -6.46 15.21
N PRO A 130 23.94 -6.02 16.36
CA PRO A 130 22.49 -5.93 16.56
C PRO A 130 21.76 -5.10 15.51
N LEU A 131 22.30 -3.96 15.08
CA LEU A 131 21.69 -3.14 14.01
C LEU A 131 21.62 -3.89 12.69
N SER A 132 22.67 -4.64 12.35
CA SER A 132 22.69 -5.44 11.13
C SER A 132 21.63 -6.54 11.16
N ARG A 133 21.38 -7.15 12.34
CA ARG A 133 20.28 -8.12 12.52
C ARG A 133 18.92 -7.46 12.34
N MET A 134 18.67 -6.32 12.99
CA MET A 134 17.38 -5.62 12.85
C MET A 134 17.11 -5.18 11.40
N ARG A 135 18.14 -4.79 10.65
CA ARG A 135 18.02 -4.49 9.21
C ARG A 135 17.68 -5.73 8.39
N ALA A 136 18.31 -6.86 8.69
CA ALA A 136 17.99 -8.13 8.05
C ALA A 136 16.54 -8.56 8.34
N ASP A 137 16.12 -8.48 9.61
CA ASP A 137 14.74 -8.77 10.03
C ASP A 137 13.72 -7.88 9.27
N ASN A 138 14.00 -6.58 9.14
CA ASN A 138 13.14 -5.66 8.41
C ASN A 138 13.09 -5.96 6.91
N LEU A 139 14.20 -6.40 6.31
CA LEU A 139 14.24 -6.81 4.91
C LEU A 139 13.35 -8.05 4.69
N GLU A 140 13.55 -9.09 5.50
CA GLU A 140 12.76 -10.32 5.46
C GLU A 140 11.27 -10.02 5.72
N HIS A 141 10.96 -9.20 6.72
CA HIS A 141 9.60 -8.74 6.96
C HIS A 141 9.02 -8.03 5.73
N GLY A 142 9.77 -7.17 5.06
CA GLY A 142 9.34 -6.49 3.83
C GLY A 142 8.99 -7.45 2.71
N GLU A 143 9.83 -8.46 2.47
CA GLU A 143 9.61 -9.51 1.47
C GLU A 143 8.36 -10.34 1.79
N ILE A 144 8.28 -10.91 2.98
CA ILE A 144 7.13 -11.72 3.41
C ILE A 144 5.84 -10.89 3.49
N SER A 145 5.93 -9.62 3.88
CA SER A 145 4.82 -8.67 3.89
C SER A 145 4.21 -8.49 2.50
N ALA A 146 5.04 -8.43 1.44
CA ALA A 146 4.59 -8.31 0.06
C ALA A 146 4.03 -9.64 -0.48
N LEU A 147 4.71 -10.76 -0.22
CA LEU A 147 4.28 -12.08 -0.71
C LEU A 147 3.01 -12.56 -0.03
N SER A 148 2.85 -12.32 1.28
CA SER A 148 1.60 -12.60 2.00
C SER A 148 0.42 -11.78 1.46
N GLN A 149 0.67 -10.60 0.89
CA GLN A 149 -0.35 -9.81 0.24
C GLN A 149 -0.84 -10.49 -1.05
N MET A 150 0.11 -10.95 -1.88
CA MET A 150 -0.18 -11.71 -3.09
C MET A 150 -0.87 -13.04 -2.77
N ALA A 151 -0.44 -13.74 -1.73
CA ALA A 151 -1.03 -15.01 -1.29
C ALA A 151 -2.54 -14.91 -1.02
N VAL A 152 -2.95 -13.77 -0.47
CA VAL A 152 -4.36 -13.51 -0.16
C VAL A 152 -5.08 -12.93 -1.39
N THR A 153 -4.45 -12.10 -2.21
CA THR A 153 -5.11 -11.43 -3.36
C THR A 153 -5.21 -12.26 -4.62
N LEU A 154 -4.25 -13.13 -4.89
CA LEU A 154 -4.21 -13.94 -6.10
C LEU A 154 -5.20 -15.10 -6.00
N LYS A 155 -6.17 -15.15 -6.92
CA LYS A 155 -7.18 -16.20 -6.99
C LYS A 155 -6.78 -17.35 -7.90
N SER A 156 -6.25 -17.02 -9.08
CA SER A 156 -5.81 -18.00 -10.07
C SER A 156 -4.87 -17.36 -11.08
N TRP A 157 -4.16 -18.17 -11.85
CA TRP A 157 -3.30 -17.73 -12.94
C TRP A 157 -3.31 -18.74 -14.09
N GLY A 158 -2.82 -18.30 -15.24
CA GLY A 158 -2.64 -19.15 -16.42
C GLY A 158 -1.31 -18.90 -17.11
N ASN A 159 -0.97 -19.79 -18.04
CA ASN A 159 0.31 -19.77 -18.78
C ASN A 159 1.56 -19.85 -17.88
N MET A 160 1.42 -20.51 -16.73
CA MET A 160 2.52 -20.82 -15.81
C MET A 160 2.44 -22.28 -15.38
N LYS A 161 3.56 -22.84 -14.95
CA LYS A 161 3.71 -24.21 -14.47
C LYS A 161 3.40 -24.35 -12.98
N ALA A 162 3.58 -23.28 -12.20
CA ALA A 162 3.23 -23.24 -10.79
C ALA A 162 1.80 -23.74 -10.60
N THR A 163 1.62 -24.72 -9.73
CA THR A 163 0.31 -25.28 -9.39
C THR A 163 -0.19 -24.66 -8.10
N PRO A 164 -1.50 -24.38 -7.97
CA PRO A 164 -2.05 -23.84 -6.73
C PRO A 164 -1.83 -24.80 -5.56
N ASP A 165 -1.19 -24.29 -4.51
CA ASP A 165 -1.17 -24.90 -3.19
C ASP A 165 -1.87 -23.94 -2.21
N ILE A 166 -2.90 -24.45 -1.54
CA ILE A 166 -3.89 -23.66 -0.81
C ILE A 166 -3.98 -24.14 0.63
N ASP A 167 -3.75 -23.24 1.58
CA ASP A 167 -4.07 -23.44 2.99
C ASP A 167 -5.15 -22.44 3.44
N ARG A 168 -6.16 -22.94 4.16
CA ARG A 168 -7.26 -22.14 4.72
C ARG A 168 -7.95 -21.20 3.71
N GLY A 169 -7.98 -21.60 2.44
CA GLY A 169 -8.63 -20.86 1.35
C GLY A 169 -7.77 -19.79 0.68
N PHE A 170 -6.50 -19.67 1.03
CA PHE A 170 -5.53 -18.75 0.38
C PHE A 170 -4.28 -19.52 -0.05
N LEU A 171 -3.46 -18.92 -0.91
CA LEU A 171 -2.22 -19.56 -1.34
C LEU A 171 -1.25 -19.67 -0.16
N THR A 172 -0.46 -20.75 -0.14
CA THR A 172 0.69 -20.85 0.77
C THR A 172 1.79 -19.88 0.33
N LEU A 173 2.67 -19.48 1.25
CA LEU A 173 3.82 -18.64 0.89
C LEU A 173 4.75 -19.37 -0.09
N ASP A 174 4.98 -20.67 0.12
CA ASP A 174 5.75 -21.54 -0.79
C ASP A 174 5.19 -21.54 -2.23
N CYS A 175 3.85 -21.51 -2.37
CA CYS A 175 3.21 -21.38 -3.68
C CYS A 175 3.53 -20.03 -4.33
N VAL A 176 3.51 -18.95 -3.55
CA VAL A 176 3.82 -17.60 -4.05
C VAL A 176 5.31 -17.49 -4.42
N ASP A 177 6.20 -18.10 -3.66
CA ASP A 177 7.63 -18.19 -3.99
C ASP A 177 7.84 -18.93 -5.32
N THR A 178 7.11 -20.03 -5.53
CA THR A 178 7.15 -20.76 -6.80
C THR A 178 6.70 -19.89 -7.98
N ILE A 179 5.65 -19.07 -7.79
CA ILE A 179 5.18 -18.12 -8.81
C ILE A 179 6.24 -17.03 -9.07
N GLN A 180 6.88 -16.50 -8.02
CA GLN A 180 7.96 -15.53 -8.11
C GLN A 180 9.15 -16.07 -8.90
N GLU A 181 9.62 -17.27 -8.58
CA GLU A 181 10.72 -17.92 -9.29
C GLU A 181 10.40 -18.13 -10.76
N GLU A 182 9.18 -18.55 -11.06
CA GLU A 182 8.75 -18.78 -12.44
C GLU A 182 8.65 -17.47 -13.21
N LEU A 183 8.04 -16.42 -12.65
CA LEU A 183 7.99 -15.10 -13.28
C LEU A 183 9.39 -14.55 -13.54
N THR A 184 10.29 -14.67 -12.57
CA THR A 184 11.69 -14.25 -12.69
C THR A 184 12.40 -14.98 -13.83
N ARG A 185 12.13 -16.29 -13.97
CA ARG A 185 12.65 -17.12 -15.06
C ARG A 185 12.05 -16.75 -16.41
N ILE A 186 10.76 -16.40 -16.47
CA ILE A 186 10.10 -15.94 -17.69
C ILE A 186 10.67 -14.60 -18.12
N ASP A 187 10.79 -13.63 -17.21
CA ASP A 187 11.40 -12.32 -17.47
C ASP A 187 12.78 -12.48 -18.10
N PHE A 188 13.65 -13.28 -17.47
CA PHE A 188 14.98 -13.55 -17.97
C PHE A 188 14.97 -14.11 -19.41
N LYS A 189 14.09 -15.09 -19.69
CA LYS A 189 13.96 -15.69 -21.03
C LYS A 189 13.46 -14.71 -22.10
N GLN A 190 12.66 -13.72 -21.71
CA GLN A 190 12.13 -12.70 -22.62
C GLN A 190 13.03 -11.47 -22.75
N GLY A 191 14.21 -11.48 -22.11
CA GLY A 191 15.14 -10.34 -22.10
C GLY A 191 14.64 -9.15 -21.29
N ILE A 192 13.79 -9.40 -20.29
CA ILE A 192 13.30 -8.41 -19.33
C ILE A 192 14.17 -8.50 -18.07
N LYS A 193 14.39 -7.37 -17.38
CA LYS A 193 15.10 -7.39 -16.09
C LYS A 193 14.36 -8.33 -15.12
N PRO A 194 15.03 -9.35 -14.56
CA PRO A 194 14.37 -10.31 -13.66
C PRO A 194 13.67 -9.62 -12.50
N GLY A 195 12.42 -10.01 -12.24
CA GLY A 195 11.59 -9.47 -11.16
C GLY A 195 10.75 -8.26 -11.57
N THR A 196 10.88 -7.73 -12.80
CA THR A 196 10.06 -6.61 -13.27
C THR A 196 8.58 -6.99 -13.28
N SER A 197 8.26 -8.16 -13.83
CA SER A 197 6.86 -8.61 -13.93
C SER A 197 6.25 -8.94 -12.58
N LEU A 198 7.04 -9.50 -11.66
CA LEU A 198 6.62 -9.70 -10.27
C LEU A 198 6.30 -8.36 -9.60
N GLY A 199 7.14 -7.34 -9.79
CA GLY A 199 6.89 -6.00 -9.27
C GLY A 199 5.56 -5.42 -9.75
N GLU A 200 5.22 -5.61 -11.03
CA GLU A 200 3.91 -5.19 -11.56
C GLU A 200 2.74 -5.95 -10.91
N VAL A 201 2.87 -7.28 -10.73
CA VAL A 201 1.84 -8.11 -10.06
C VAL A 201 1.66 -7.68 -8.60
N LEU A 202 2.75 -7.45 -7.86
CA LEU A 202 2.68 -7.00 -6.47
C LEU A 202 2.04 -5.61 -6.34
N ALA A 203 2.36 -4.69 -7.25
CA ALA A 203 1.75 -3.37 -7.29
C ALA A 203 0.24 -3.42 -7.59
N GLU A 204 -0.19 -4.30 -8.50
CA GLU A 204 -1.60 -4.57 -8.75
C GLU A 204 -2.29 -5.20 -7.54
N CYS A 205 -1.63 -6.16 -6.88
CA CYS A 205 -2.13 -6.74 -5.65
C CYS A 205 -2.33 -5.64 -4.61
N ALA A 206 -1.39 -4.69 -4.44
CA ALA A 206 -1.51 -3.58 -3.48
C ALA A 206 -2.70 -2.67 -3.78
N ARG A 207 -2.98 -2.41 -5.05
CA ARG A 207 -4.16 -1.62 -5.43
C ARG A 207 -5.47 -2.29 -5.05
N GLN A 208 -5.55 -3.62 -5.04
CA GLN A 208 -6.75 -4.33 -4.55
C GLN A 208 -6.98 -4.17 -3.03
N TRP A 209 -6.00 -3.64 -2.29
CA TRP A 209 -6.11 -3.39 -0.85
C TRP A 209 -6.54 -1.96 -0.52
N MET A 210 -6.37 -1.03 -1.46
CA MET A 210 -6.55 0.43 -1.33
C MET A 210 -7.77 0.97 -2.09
N LEU A 211 -8.86 0.18 -2.19
CA LEU A 211 -10.12 0.72 -2.71
C LEU A 211 -10.74 1.68 -1.69
N ASP A 212 -10.30 2.94 -1.74
CA ASP A 212 -10.91 4.08 -1.06
C ASP A 212 -12.22 4.49 -1.75
N GLU A 213 -13.11 5.11 -0.96
CA GLU A 213 -14.46 5.59 -1.30
C GLU A 213 -14.56 6.39 -2.62
N SER A 214 -13.46 7.01 -3.07
CA SER A 214 -13.39 7.75 -4.33
C SER A 214 -13.46 6.86 -5.57
N THR A 215 -13.02 5.59 -5.46
CA THR A 215 -13.05 4.61 -6.54
C THR A 215 -14.43 3.93 -6.64
N ALA A 216 -15.15 3.82 -5.52
CA ALA A 216 -16.49 3.23 -5.45
C ALA A 216 -17.57 4.07 -6.17
N LYS A 217 -17.35 5.37 -6.38
CA LYS A 217 -18.29 6.25 -7.09
C LYS A 217 -18.30 6.07 -8.61
N ASN A 218 -17.33 5.33 -9.17
CA ASN A 218 -17.24 5.07 -10.61
C ASN A 218 -17.62 3.64 -11.01
N SER A 219 -17.97 2.77 -10.06
CA SER A 219 -18.56 1.47 -10.34
C SER A 219 -19.98 1.68 -10.84
N ALA A 220 -20.21 1.46 -12.12
CA ALA A 220 -21.48 1.67 -12.79
C ALA A 220 -22.67 1.11 -11.99
N SER A 221 -23.64 1.97 -11.71
CA SER A 221 -24.95 1.56 -11.18
C SER A 221 -25.48 0.38 -12.02
N PRO A 222 -26.09 -0.65 -11.41
CA PRO A 222 -26.67 -1.75 -12.17
C PRO A 222 -27.63 -1.17 -13.21
N SER A 223 -27.43 -1.52 -14.48
CA SER A 223 -28.38 -1.22 -15.55
C SER A 223 -29.76 -1.63 -15.06
N ARG A 224 -30.72 -0.69 -15.06
CA ARG A 224 -32.13 -0.99 -14.79
C ARG A 224 -32.54 -2.14 -15.69
N SER A 225 -32.83 -3.30 -15.09
CA SER A 225 -33.38 -4.44 -15.80
C SER A 225 -34.61 -3.98 -16.59
N ASP A 226 -34.69 -4.41 -17.85
CA ASP A 226 -35.77 -4.09 -18.77
C ASP A 226 -37.14 -4.36 -18.16
N ILE A 227 -38.04 -3.41 -18.42
CA ILE A 227 -39.44 -3.38 -18.00
C ILE A 227 -40.14 -4.64 -18.51
N THR A 228 -40.57 -5.50 -17.59
CA THR A 228 -41.61 -6.50 -17.85
C THR A 228 -42.90 -5.73 -18.22
N PRO A 229 -43.50 -5.94 -19.40
CA PRO A 229 -44.76 -5.28 -19.71
C PRO A 229 -45.87 -6.08 -19.04
N ASP A 230 -46.65 -5.43 -18.17
CA ASP A 230 -47.95 -5.97 -17.80
C ASP A 230 -49.07 -4.94 -18.00
N PHE A 231 -50.13 -5.43 -18.62
CA PHE A 231 -51.28 -4.70 -19.11
C PHE A 231 -52.21 -4.30 -17.94
N SER A 232 -53.00 -3.22 -18.17
CA SER A 232 -54.40 -3.01 -17.74
C SER A 232 -54.73 -1.78 -16.86
N THR A 233 -55.10 -0.68 -17.56
CA THR A 233 -56.31 0.18 -17.44
C THR A 233 -56.67 1.04 -16.20
N ALA A 234 -57.03 2.31 -16.56
CA ALA A 234 -57.96 3.30 -15.94
C ALA A 234 -57.39 4.22 -14.83
N LYS A 235 -57.66 5.54 -14.73
CA LYS A 235 -58.58 6.48 -15.41
C LYS A 235 -58.15 7.94 -15.10
N ASP A 236 -58.65 8.88 -15.90
CA ASP A 236 -58.49 10.36 -15.87
C ASP A 236 -58.63 11.08 -14.52
N GLY A 237 -57.96 12.24 -14.42
CA GLY A 237 -58.20 13.25 -13.38
C GLY A 237 -57.36 14.53 -13.54
N ASP A 238 -57.81 15.42 -14.42
CA ASP A 238 -57.31 16.79 -14.65
C ASP A 238 -57.65 17.72 -13.45
N THR A 239 -56.71 18.55 -12.98
CA THR A 239 -57.02 19.82 -12.28
C THR A 239 -55.90 20.85 -12.45
N LYS A 240 -56.29 22.04 -12.92
CA LYS A 240 -55.47 23.22 -13.20
C LYS A 240 -55.35 24.19 -12.01
N SER A 241 -54.31 25.05 -12.11
CA SER A 241 -54.24 26.47 -11.68
C SER A 241 -53.77 26.85 -10.26
N GLY A 242 -52.48 27.24 -10.16
CA GLY A 242 -52.06 28.67 -10.10
C GLY A 242 -51.88 29.37 -8.74
N LYS A 243 -50.65 29.84 -8.45
CA LYS A 243 -50.21 31.27 -8.31
C LYS A 243 -48.88 31.41 -7.54
N SER A 244 -47.88 32.03 -8.18
CA SER A 244 -46.68 32.66 -7.57
C SER A 244 -46.95 34.17 -7.34
N PRO A 245 -46.00 35.02 -6.88
CA PRO A 245 -44.92 34.93 -5.87
C PRO A 245 -44.96 36.11 -4.86
N VAL A 246 -44.20 36.08 -3.74
CA VAL A 246 -43.76 37.34 -3.07
C VAL A 246 -42.32 37.24 -2.57
N ARG A 247 -41.47 38.14 -3.10
CA ARG A 247 -40.18 38.57 -2.56
C ARG A 247 -40.41 39.57 -1.42
N ALA A 248 -39.58 39.55 -0.38
CA ALA A 248 -39.20 40.76 0.35
C ALA A 248 -37.74 40.66 0.82
N ARG A 249 -36.97 41.72 0.55
CA ARG A 249 -35.55 41.91 0.86
C ARG A 249 -35.44 43.09 1.84
N SER A 250 -34.44 43.01 2.72
CA SER A 250 -33.70 44.12 3.35
C SER A 250 -34.31 44.84 4.57
N LYS A 251 -33.56 44.89 5.68
CA LYS A 251 -32.71 46.04 6.01
C LYS A 251 -31.69 45.77 7.11
N LYS A 252 -30.61 46.53 6.99
CA LYS A 252 -29.31 46.55 7.68
C LYS A 252 -29.27 47.81 8.56
N THR A 253 -28.71 47.72 9.77
CA THR A 253 -28.06 48.83 10.52
C THR A 253 -27.18 48.18 11.61
N GLN A 254 -25.86 48.03 11.49
CA GLN A 254 -24.74 48.98 11.70
C GLN A 254 -24.66 49.67 13.09
N LYS A 255 -23.57 49.33 13.82
CA LYS A 255 -22.68 50.18 14.66
C LYS A 255 -23.21 50.70 16.02
N ASP A 256 -22.42 50.95 17.07
CA ASP A 256 -20.97 51.04 17.34
C ASP A 256 -20.75 50.78 18.85
N SER A 257 -19.58 50.25 19.22
CA SER A 257 -18.71 50.66 20.36
C SER A 257 -17.63 49.60 20.62
#